data_AF-A0A061G8D8-F1
#
_entry.id   AF-A0A061G8D8-F1
#
_cell.length_a   1.000
_cell.length_b   1.000
_cell.length_c   1.000
_cell.angle_alpha   90.00
_cell.angle_beta   90.00
_cell.angle_gamma   90.00
#
_symmetry.space_group_name_H-M   'P 1'
#
loop_
_entity.id
_entity.type
_entity.pdbx_description
1 polymer ?
#
loop_
_entity_poly.entity_id
_entity_poly.type
_entity_poly.pdbx_seq_one_letter_code
_entity_poly.pdbx_strand_id
1 'polypeptide(L)'
;MEKEQEENGNRCQKTMVKEQEENGNSSSCCSVLIELPVGEAAAAEGAGPFNLEKAVCSHGLFMMAPNQWDPISRSLSRPLRLLDHHSPPLTVQVRISQPTASTLHLRVYGTRCLSPQHRHSLLNQVSRMLRLSEEEESKVREFRKIVEALHGEEEAAAECLRSFSGRVFRSPTLFEDMVKCILLCNCQFSRTLSMAKALCELQFETQRPFSGVRAAEDDFIPKTPAGNELKRKLRVSKVSMRLEGKFAEPRADHSKSDLQPSQELDEPHAYKGMGSFPSPEELANLDESFLAKRCNLGYRASRILKLAKGIVQGIIQLMQLEEGCKEISLSSYNKLAEQLRQIDGFGPFTCANVLMCMGFYHVIPADSETIRHLKQVHSKSSTMQTVGRDVEGQSCGTTMSKGLGN
;
A
#
# COMPACT_ATOMS: atom_id res chain seq x y z
N MET A 1 -29.33 37.05 18.52
CA MET A 1 -29.93 35.92 17.79
C MET A 1 -28.84 35.23 16.97
N GLU A 2 -27.71 34.90 17.62
CA GLU A 2 -26.47 34.51 16.94
C GLU A 2 -25.61 33.60 17.85
N LYS A 3 -26.23 32.88 18.80
CA LYS A 3 -25.52 32.03 19.76
C LYS A 3 -26.12 30.63 19.98
N GLU A 4 -27.04 30.18 19.14
CA GLU A 4 -27.71 28.87 19.32
C GLU A 4 -27.57 27.91 18.12
N GLN A 5 -26.63 28.15 17.19
CA GLN A 5 -26.39 27.23 16.07
C GLN A 5 -25.04 26.50 16.08
N GLU A 6 -24.22 26.68 17.13
CA GLU A 6 -22.87 26.09 17.19
C GLU A 6 -22.78 24.78 18.00
N GLU A 7 -23.86 24.32 18.64
CA GLU A 7 -23.82 23.16 19.56
C GLU A 7 -24.30 21.81 19.00
N ASN A 8 -24.78 21.72 17.75
CA ASN A 8 -25.31 20.45 17.21
C ASN A 8 -24.37 19.70 16.25
N GLY A 9 -23.10 20.10 16.13
CA GLY A 9 -22.14 19.49 15.18
C GLY A 9 -21.18 18.44 15.74
N ASN A 10 -21.13 18.21 17.05
CA ASN A 10 -19.96 17.56 17.70
C ASN A 10 -20.25 16.26 18.47
N ARG A 11 -21.27 15.49 18.06
CA ARG A 11 -21.66 14.24 18.74
C ARG A 11 -21.70 13.05 17.80
N CYS A 12 -20.54 12.62 17.31
CA CYS A 12 -20.29 11.21 16.91
C CYS A 12 -18.78 10.97 16.73
N GLN A 13 -18.12 10.58 17.82
CA GLN A 13 -16.95 9.69 17.89
C GLN A 13 -16.33 9.85 19.29
N LYS A 14 -16.94 9.18 20.27
CA LYS A 14 -16.32 8.98 21.58
C LYS A 14 -15.84 7.53 21.62
N THR A 15 -14.78 7.25 20.88
CA THR A 15 -14.14 5.93 20.84
C THR A 15 -13.45 5.69 22.19
N MET A 16 -14.02 4.84 23.04
CA MET A 16 -13.35 4.39 24.26
C MET A 16 -12.22 3.45 23.85
N VAL A 17 -10.97 3.87 24.02
CA VAL A 17 -9.81 3.01 23.83
C VAL A 17 -9.20 2.67 25.18
N LYS A 18 -8.94 1.38 25.40
CA LYS A 18 -8.33 0.86 26.62
C LYS A 18 -6.81 0.75 26.41
N GLU A 19 -6.03 1.26 27.34
CA GLU A 19 -4.58 1.07 27.39
C GLU A 19 -4.27 -0.01 28.42
N GLN A 20 -3.44 -0.99 28.05
CA GLN A 20 -2.90 -1.98 28.99
C GLN A 20 -1.36 -1.87 28.97
N GLU A 21 -0.78 -1.62 30.14
CA GLU A 21 0.66 -1.66 30.38
C GLU A 21 1.07 -3.08 30.79
N GLU A 22 1.92 -3.76 30.00
CA GLU A 22 2.55 -5.03 30.41
C GLU A 22 3.85 -4.72 31.17
N ASN A 23 3.82 -4.81 32.51
CA ASN A 23 5.01 -4.75 33.36
C ASN A 23 5.60 -6.15 33.56
N GLY A 24 6.47 -6.57 32.64
CA GLY A 24 7.28 -7.79 32.73
C GLY A 24 8.76 -7.48 32.94
N ASN A 25 9.33 -7.94 34.06
CA ASN A 25 10.71 -7.69 34.45
C ASN A 25 11.70 -8.64 33.74
N SER A 26 12.07 -8.32 32.50
CA SER A 26 13.26 -8.89 31.81
C SER A 26 13.52 -8.11 30.52
N SER A 27 14.47 -7.17 30.51
CA SER A 27 14.98 -6.41 29.32
C SER A 27 13.96 -6.15 28.19
N SER A 28 12.72 -5.84 28.55
CA SER A 28 11.59 -5.87 27.62
C SER A 28 11.62 -4.62 26.73
N CYS A 29 11.61 -4.84 25.42
CA CYS A 29 11.48 -3.79 24.42
C CYS A 29 10.20 -2.98 24.72
N CYS A 30 10.38 -1.70 25.07
CA CYS A 30 9.27 -0.84 25.44
C CYS A 30 8.27 -0.78 24.27
N SER A 31 7.03 -1.21 24.52
CA SER A 31 5.96 -1.17 23.53
C SER A 31 4.63 -0.72 24.14
N VAL A 32 3.77 -0.14 23.30
CA VAL A 32 2.41 0.30 23.63
C VAL A 32 1.44 -0.47 22.76
N LEU A 33 0.39 -1.04 23.36
CA LEU A 33 -0.72 -1.64 22.62
C LEU A 33 -1.89 -0.65 22.53
N ILE A 34 -2.37 -0.43 21.30
CA ILE A 34 -3.57 0.35 21.02
C ILE A 34 -4.59 -0.54 20.32
N GLU A 35 -5.79 -0.61 20.87
CA GLU A 35 -6.93 -1.26 20.24
C GLU A 35 -7.69 -0.26 19.35
N LEU A 36 -7.93 -0.64 18.10
CA LEU A 36 -8.73 0.10 17.15
C LEU A 36 -9.94 -0.76 16.75
N PRO A 37 -11.15 -0.44 17.22
CA PRO A 37 -12.36 -1.13 16.78
C PRO A 37 -12.51 -1.05 15.26
N VAL A 38 -12.85 -2.17 14.65
CA VAL A 38 -13.17 -2.29 13.22
C VAL A 38 -14.49 -3.03 13.09
N GLY A 39 -15.50 -2.33 12.56
CA GLY A 39 -16.83 -2.89 12.36
C GLY A 39 -17.79 -2.63 13.52
N GLU A 40 -18.67 -1.65 13.33
CA GLU A 40 -20.01 -1.61 13.95
C GLU A 40 -21.13 -1.84 12.91
N ALA A 41 -20.78 -2.26 11.69
CA ALA A 41 -21.78 -2.63 10.69
C ALA A 41 -22.46 -3.94 11.12
N ALA A 42 -23.56 -3.76 11.85
CA ALA A 42 -24.57 -4.70 12.27
C ALA A 42 -24.63 -5.98 11.44
N ALA A 43 -24.84 -7.11 12.12
CA ALA A 43 -26.00 -8.01 12.05
C ALA A 43 -27.11 -7.74 10.99
N ALA A 44 -26.79 -7.19 9.83
CA ALA A 44 -27.55 -7.25 8.61
C ALA A 44 -27.01 -8.46 7.86
N GLU A 45 -27.83 -9.50 7.83
CA GLU A 45 -27.58 -10.82 7.25
C GLU A 45 -26.77 -10.72 5.94
N GLY A 46 -25.59 -11.35 5.92
CA GLY A 46 -24.76 -11.53 4.72
C GLY A 46 -23.37 -10.85 4.74
N ALA A 47 -23.18 -9.79 5.52
CA ALA A 47 -21.90 -9.08 5.57
C ALA A 47 -20.89 -9.73 6.54
N GLY A 48 -19.84 -10.38 6.00
CA GLY A 48 -18.71 -10.83 6.82
C GLY A 48 -17.96 -9.66 7.47
N PRO A 49 -17.37 -9.84 8.66
CA PRO A 49 -16.64 -8.80 9.38
C PRO A 49 -15.40 -8.32 8.61
N PHE A 50 -14.85 -7.15 9.00
CA PHE A 50 -13.57 -6.67 8.49
C PHE A 50 -12.49 -7.77 8.60
N ASN A 51 -11.66 -7.92 7.58
CA ASN A 51 -10.57 -8.89 7.55
C ASN A 51 -9.26 -8.20 7.13
N LEU A 52 -8.29 -8.18 8.05
CA LEU A 52 -7.01 -7.48 7.87
C LEU A 52 -6.20 -8.05 6.70
N GLU A 53 -6.09 -9.38 6.59
CA GLU A 53 -5.34 -10.04 5.53
C GLU A 53 -5.89 -9.68 4.15
N LYS A 54 -7.21 -9.76 3.97
CA LYS A 54 -7.87 -9.36 2.72
C LYS A 54 -7.70 -7.87 2.43
N ALA A 55 -7.77 -7.01 3.46
CA ALA A 55 -7.59 -5.57 3.28
C ALA A 55 -6.15 -5.21 2.88
N VAL A 56 -5.14 -5.81 3.53
CA VAL A 56 -3.71 -5.55 3.27
C VAL A 56 -3.28 -6.18 1.94
N CYS A 57 -3.60 -7.46 1.71
CA CYS A 57 -3.16 -8.22 0.54
C CYS A 57 -4.02 -7.96 -0.72
N SER A 58 -4.79 -6.87 -0.74
CA SER A 58 -5.69 -6.51 -1.83
C SER A 58 -5.00 -5.93 -3.06
N HIS A 59 -3.80 -5.35 -2.91
CA HIS A 59 -3.11 -4.63 -3.97
C HIS A 59 -1.60 -4.62 -3.78
N GLY A 60 -0.81 -4.75 -4.85
CA GLY A 60 0.65 -4.97 -4.80
C GLY A 60 1.48 -3.96 -4.00
N LEU A 61 0.92 -2.78 -3.65
CA LEU A 61 1.53 -1.79 -2.76
C LEU A 61 1.91 -2.36 -1.38
N PHE A 62 1.20 -3.38 -0.87
CA PHE A 62 1.54 -3.99 0.41
C PHE A 62 2.89 -4.72 0.39
N MET A 63 3.35 -5.16 -0.79
CA MET A 63 4.64 -5.83 -0.94
C MET A 63 5.80 -4.84 -1.04
N MET A 64 5.51 -3.57 -1.31
CA MET A 64 6.53 -2.52 -1.46
C MET A 64 6.98 -2.01 -0.09
N ALA A 65 8.29 -1.94 0.11
CA ALA A 65 8.89 -1.35 1.30
C ALA A 65 8.27 0.04 1.63
N PRO A 66 8.14 0.38 2.92
CA PRO A 66 8.67 -0.36 4.08
C PRO A 66 7.68 -1.37 4.69
N ASN A 67 6.63 -1.74 3.95
CA ASN A 67 5.65 -2.73 4.41
C ASN A 67 6.28 -4.12 4.54
N GLN A 68 5.94 -4.83 5.61
CA GLN A 68 6.30 -6.23 5.83
C GLN A 68 5.06 -7.00 6.28
N TRP A 69 4.54 -7.85 5.40
CA TRP A 69 3.46 -8.77 5.72
C TRP A 69 4.05 -10.10 6.21
N ASP A 70 3.67 -10.53 7.41
CA ASP A 70 3.97 -11.88 7.90
C ASP A 70 2.74 -12.78 7.71
N PRO A 71 2.80 -13.77 6.80
CA PRO A 71 1.67 -14.67 6.54
C PRO A 71 1.39 -15.62 7.71
N ILE A 72 2.35 -15.88 8.60
CA ILE A 72 2.16 -16.79 9.75
C ILE A 72 1.35 -16.09 10.83
N SER A 73 1.79 -14.90 11.26
CA SER A 73 1.06 -14.12 12.26
C SER A 73 -0.10 -13.29 11.67
N ARG A 74 -0.25 -13.26 10.34
CA ARG A 74 -1.21 -12.42 9.60
C ARG A 74 -1.17 -10.97 10.04
N SER A 75 0.05 -10.44 10.15
CA SER A 75 0.30 -9.09 10.66
C SER A 75 1.11 -8.25 9.69
N LEU A 76 0.79 -6.95 9.63
CA LEU A 76 1.53 -5.95 8.87
C LEU A 76 2.47 -5.21 9.83
N SER A 77 3.77 -5.25 9.56
CA SER A 77 4.77 -4.45 10.28
C SER A 77 5.35 -3.38 9.37
N ARG A 78 5.43 -2.14 9.85
CA ARG A 78 6.12 -1.04 9.15
C ARG A 78 6.49 0.11 10.09
N PRO A 79 7.50 0.92 9.74
CA PRO A 79 7.69 2.21 10.38
C PRO A 79 6.60 3.20 9.95
N LEU A 80 6.16 4.04 10.89
CA LEU A 80 5.27 5.17 10.67
C LEU A 80 5.89 6.43 11.29
N ARG A 81 5.79 7.54 10.57
CA ARG A 81 6.22 8.86 11.03
C ARG A 81 5.02 9.58 11.61
N LEU A 82 4.95 9.64 12.94
CA LEU A 82 3.86 10.29 13.68
C LEU A 82 4.16 11.79 13.77
N LEU A 83 3.16 12.59 13.44
CA LEU A 83 3.26 14.04 13.42
C LEU A 83 2.63 14.65 14.68
N ASP A 84 3.24 15.71 15.17
CA ASP A 84 2.73 16.59 16.21
C ASP A 84 3.05 18.03 15.80
N HIS A 85 2.07 18.93 15.92
CA HIS A 85 2.26 20.35 15.56
C HIS A 85 3.24 21.08 16.47
N HIS A 86 3.57 20.51 17.63
CA HIS A 86 4.42 21.13 18.65
C HIS A 86 5.74 20.39 18.89
N SER A 87 5.97 19.26 18.23
CA SER A 87 7.12 18.39 18.46
C SER A 87 7.72 17.90 17.14
N PRO A 88 9.03 17.55 17.10
CA PRO A 88 9.60 16.92 15.91
C PRO A 88 8.89 15.58 15.60
N PRO A 89 8.82 15.17 14.31
CA PRO A 89 8.19 13.91 13.94
C PRO A 89 8.80 12.70 14.65
N LEU A 90 7.96 11.87 15.26
CA LEU A 90 8.37 10.64 15.92
C LEU A 90 8.24 9.47 14.95
N THR A 91 9.34 8.79 14.61
CA THR A 91 9.29 7.55 13.83
C THR A 91 9.23 6.36 14.77
N VAL A 92 8.18 5.55 14.65
CA VAL A 92 7.97 4.32 15.44
C VAL A 92 7.77 3.12 14.54
N GLN A 93 8.21 1.94 14.99
CA GLN A 93 7.85 0.68 14.36
C GLN A 93 6.47 0.24 14.86
N VAL A 94 5.57 -0.10 13.95
CA VAL A 94 4.21 -0.53 14.28
C VAL A 94 3.94 -1.91 13.70
N ARG A 95 3.39 -2.82 14.51
CA ARG A 95 2.79 -4.08 14.06
C ARG A 95 1.27 -3.99 14.20
N ILE A 96 0.57 -4.27 13.11
CA ILE A 96 -0.89 -4.27 13.01
C ILE A 96 -1.34 -5.72 12.86
N SER A 97 -2.19 -6.18 13.77
CA SER A 97 -2.74 -7.54 13.77
C SER A 97 -4.23 -7.50 14.10
N GLN A 98 -4.95 -8.58 13.80
CA GLN A 98 -6.37 -8.69 14.07
C GLN A 98 -6.65 -9.97 14.87
N PRO A 99 -6.52 -9.93 16.21
CA PRO A 99 -6.77 -11.11 17.04
C PRO A 99 -8.26 -11.42 17.20
N THR A 100 -9.15 -10.43 17.03
CA THR A 100 -10.60 -10.61 17.09
C THR A 100 -11.26 -10.07 15.82
N ALA A 101 -12.46 -10.57 15.50
CA ALA A 101 -13.18 -10.14 14.29
C ALA A 101 -13.49 -8.63 14.25
N SER A 102 -13.58 -7.97 15.41
CA SER A 102 -14.03 -6.59 15.56
C SER A 102 -12.94 -5.60 16.00
N THR A 103 -11.70 -6.03 16.20
CA THR A 103 -10.66 -5.16 16.77
C THR A 103 -9.30 -5.40 16.12
N LEU A 104 -8.66 -4.31 15.73
CA LEU A 104 -7.25 -4.28 15.35
C LEU A 104 -6.37 -3.97 16.55
N HIS A 105 -5.27 -4.69 16.68
CA HIS A 105 -4.22 -4.45 17.66
C HIS A 105 -3.04 -3.77 16.98
N LEU A 106 -2.75 -2.54 17.41
CA LEU A 106 -1.64 -1.72 16.94
C LEU A 106 -0.57 -1.72 18.04
N ARG A 107 0.44 -2.60 17.91
CA ARG A 107 1.58 -2.64 18.82
C ARG A 107 2.67 -1.70 18.31
N VAL A 108 3.01 -0.69 19.10
CA VAL A 108 3.97 0.36 18.78
C VAL A 108 5.24 0.12 19.59
N TYR A 109 6.37 -0.10 18.93
CA TYR A 109 7.65 -0.41 19.59
C TYR A 109 8.53 0.83 19.74
N GLY A 110 9.46 0.77 20.70
CA GLY A 110 10.44 1.82 20.95
C GLY A 110 9.92 2.99 21.78
N THR A 111 8.73 2.86 22.36
CA THR A 111 8.15 3.86 23.27
C THR A 111 7.30 3.21 24.34
N ARG A 112 7.14 3.89 25.49
CA ARG A 112 6.26 3.46 26.60
C ARG A 112 4.90 4.16 26.59
N CYS A 113 4.79 5.28 25.86
CA CYS A 113 3.54 6.02 25.73
C CYS A 113 3.54 6.80 24.41
N LEU A 114 2.35 7.21 23.96
CA LEU A 114 2.17 8.15 22.87
C LEU A 114 1.43 9.38 23.38
N SER A 115 1.85 10.57 22.95
CA SER A 115 1.04 11.76 23.15
C SER A 115 -0.32 11.61 22.44
N PRO A 116 -1.37 12.33 22.87
CA PRO A 116 -2.65 12.32 22.19
C PRO A 116 -2.54 12.66 20.69
N GLN A 117 -1.63 13.57 20.32
CA GLN A 117 -1.37 13.99 18.94
C GLN A 117 -0.70 12.86 18.13
N HIS A 118 0.34 12.21 18.68
CA HIS A 118 0.97 11.06 18.03
C HIS A 118 0.01 9.89 17.88
N ARG A 119 -0.83 9.65 18.89
CA ARG A 119 -1.88 8.64 18.85
C ARG A 119 -2.90 8.94 17.76
N HIS A 120 -3.36 10.19 17.64
CA HIS A 120 -4.26 10.61 16.57
C HIS A 120 -3.61 10.44 15.19
N SER A 121 -2.35 10.85 15.04
CA SER A 121 -1.58 10.66 13.79
C SER A 121 -1.45 9.19 13.41
N LEU A 122 -1.19 8.31 14.38
CA LEU A 122 -1.12 6.86 14.17
C LEU A 122 -2.45 6.30 13.66
N LEU A 123 -3.54 6.62 14.35
CA LEU A 123 -4.88 6.14 14.00
C LEU A 123 -5.28 6.63 12.60
N ASN A 124 -5.03 7.91 12.27
CA ASN A 124 -5.33 8.44 10.93
C ASN A 124 -4.55 7.72 9.84
N GLN A 125 -3.26 7.44 10.05
CA GLN A 125 -2.43 6.73 9.08
C GLN A 125 -2.90 5.27 8.90
N VAL A 126 -3.24 4.57 9.98
CA VAL A 126 -3.76 3.19 9.91
C VAL A 126 -5.13 3.15 9.24
N SER A 127 -6.06 4.02 9.65
CA SER A 127 -7.39 4.14 9.04
C SER A 127 -7.32 4.46 7.56
N ARG A 128 -6.36 5.31 7.16
CA ARG A 128 -6.09 5.60 5.75
C ARG A 128 -5.62 4.36 5.00
N MET A 129 -4.57 3.67 5.49
CA MET A 129 -3.98 2.52 4.80
C MET A 129 -5.01 1.40 4.58
N LEU A 130 -5.88 1.18 5.58
CA LEU A 130 -6.86 0.10 5.62
C LEU A 130 -8.27 0.52 5.17
N ARG A 131 -8.49 1.79 4.79
CA ARG A 131 -9.77 2.33 4.32
C ARG A 131 -10.91 2.15 5.33
N LEU A 132 -10.70 2.62 6.56
CA LEU A 132 -11.61 2.42 7.69
C LEU A 132 -12.60 3.59 7.91
N SER A 133 -12.78 4.50 6.96
CA SER A 133 -13.74 5.60 7.11
C SER A 133 -15.17 5.12 6.81
N GLU A 134 -16.17 5.84 7.32
CA GLU A 134 -17.59 5.54 7.07
C GLU A 134 -17.95 5.57 5.58
N GLU A 135 -17.34 6.48 4.82
CA GLU A 135 -17.54 6.59 3.37
C GLU A 135 -16.99 5.34 2.66
N GLU A 136 -15.82 4.84 3.08
CA GLU A 136 -15.24 3.61 2.56
C GLU A 136 -16.01 2.35 3.00
N GLU A 137 -16.63 2.36 4.19
CA GLU A 137 -17.57 1.33 4.61
C GLU A 137 -18.84 1.33 3.76
N SER A 138 -19.38 2.51 3.44
CA SER A 138 -20.54 2.65 2.55
C SER A 138 -20.28 2.07 1.15
N LYS A 139 -19.13 2.41 0.54
CA LYS A 139 -18.73 1.86 -0.77
C LYS A 139 -18.59 0.35 -0.75
N VAL A 140 -18.03 -0.22 0.31
CA VAL A 140 -17.89 -1.67 0.41
C VAL A 140 -19.24 -2.36 0.58
N ARG A 141 -20.19 -1.76 1.31
CA ARG A 141 -21.58 -2.25 1.35
C ARG A 141 -22.23 -2.21 -0.03
N GLU A 142 -22.03 -1.14 -0.80
CA GLU A 142 -22.56 -1.02 -2.17
C GLU A 142 -21.92 -2.03 -3.13
N PHE A 143 -20.59 -2.16 -3.11
CA PHE A 143 -19.87 -3.18 -3.87
C PHE A 143 -20.41 -4.59 -3.59
N ARG A 144 -20.63 -4.93 -2.32
CA ARG A 144 -21.20 -6.23 -1.93
C ARG A 144 -22.60 -6.45 -2.51
N LYS A 145 -23.49 -5.45 -2.44
CA LYS A 145 -24.82 -5.54 -3.05
C LYS A 145 -24.75 -5.81 -4.55
N ILE A 146 -23.78 -5.18 -5.24
CA ILE A 146 -23.56 -5.45 -6.67
C ILE A 146 -23.14 -6.90 -6.89
N VAL A 147 -22.16 -7.39 -6.13
CA VAL A 147 -21.66 -8.77 -6.23
C VAL A 147 -22.72 -9.81 -5.89
N GLU A 148 -23.55 -9.55 -4.87
CA GLU A 148 -24.67 -10.42 -4.48
C GLU A 148 -25.75 -10.51 -5.55
N ALA A 149 -25.95 -9.44 -6.33
CA ALA A 149 -26.90 -9.42 -7.44
C ALA A 149 -26.38 -10.13 -8.71
N LEU A 150 -25.09 -10.48 -8.78
CA LEU A 150 -24.53 -11.23 -9.90
C LEU A 150 -24.92 -12.72 -9.79
N HIS A 151 -25.63 -13.22 -10.81
CA HIS A 151 -26.07 -14.62 -10.91
C HIS A 151 -25.98 -15.12 -12.36
N GLY A 152 -25.93 -16.44 -12.57
CA GLY A 152 -25.99 -17.05 -13.90
C GLY A 152 -24.61 -17.24 -14.55
N GLU A 153 -24.45 -16.82 -15.81
CA GLU A 153 -23.19 -16.97 -16.58
C GLU A 153 -21.98 -16.25 -15.94
N GLU A 154 -22.23 -15.38 -14.97
CA GLU A 154 -21.22 -14.61 -14.23
C GLU A 154 -20.85 -15.23 -12.87
N GLU A 155 -21.37 -16.41 -12.50
CA GLU A 155 -21.16 -17.02 -11.18
C GLU A 155 -19.67 -17.25 -10.86
N ALA A 156 -18.87 -17.63 -11.86
CA ALA A 156 -17.43 -17.79 -11.69
C ALA A 156 -16.70 -16.45 -11.41
N ALA A 157 -17.19 -15.35 -11.99
CA ALA A 157 -16.68 -14.01 -11.70
C ALA A 157 -17.15 -13.55 -10.31
N ALA A 158 -18.41 -13.83 -9.95
CA ALA A 158 -18.98 -13.54 -8.64
C ALA A 158 -18.17 -14.21 -7.52
N GLU A 159 -17.74 -15.47 -7.69
CA GLU A 159 -16.92 -16.17 -6.70
C GLU A 159 -15.57 -15.49 -6.46
N CYS A 160 -14.89 -15.06 -7.53
CA CYS A 160 -13.65 -14.28 -7.42
C CYS A 160 -13.91 -12.95 -6.69
N LEU A 161 -15.02 -12.26 -7.00
CA LEU A 161 -15.37 -10.98 -6.40
C LEU A 161 -15.78 -11.12 -4.92
N ARG A 162 -16.41 -12.23 -4.52
CA ARG A 162 -16.73 -12.53 -3.10
C ARG A 162 -15.47 -12.71 -2.25
N SER A 163 -14.38 -13.18 -2.86
CA SER A 163 -13.10 -13.31 -2.16
C SER A 163 -12.49 -11.94 -1.82
N PHE A 164 -12.73 -10.93 -2.66
CA PHE A 164 -12.28 -9.55 -2.49
C PHE A 164 -13.10 -8.82 -1.43
N SER A 165 -12.43 -8.16 -0.47
CA SER A 165 -13.10 -7.45 0.63
C SER A 165 -13.69 -6.08 0.23
N GLY A 166 -13.59 -5.70 -1.05
CA GLY A 166 -13.98 -4.37 -1.53
C GLY A 166 -13.00 -3.26 -1.17
N ARG A 167 -11.85 -3.57 -0.54
CA ARG A 167 -10.87 -2.58 -0.07
C ARG A 167 -9.58 -2.69 -0.86
N VAL A 168 -9.03 -1.53 -1.26
CA VAL A 168 -7.72 -1.42 -1.89
C VAL A 168 -6.74 -0.79 -0.92
N PHE A 169 -5.71 -1.55 -0.55
CA PHE A 169 -4.63 -1.10 0.34
C PHE A 169 -3.85 0.06 -0.27
N ARG A 170 -3.52 1.04 0.57
CA ARG A 170 -2.73 2.22 0.19
C ARG A 170 -1.70 2.58 1.24
N SER A 171 -0.82 3.51 0.90
CA SER A 171 0.24 4.01 1.78
C SER A 171 -0.31 5.01 2.82
N PRO A 172 0.40 5.26 3.94
CA PRO A 172 -0.04 6.18 4.98
C PRO A 172 0.00 7.66 4.56
N THR A 173 0.58 7.99 3.40
CA THR A 173 0.60 9.36 2.85
C THR A 173 0.33 9.34 1.34
N LEU A 174 -0.22 10.44 0.80
CA LEU A 174 -0.39 10.58 -0.65
C LEU A 174 0.94 10.64 -1.38
N PHE A 175 1.96 11.23 -0.74
CA PHE A 175 3.30 11.27 -1.32
C PHE A 175 3.88 9.87 -1.56
N GLU A 176 3.78 8.97 -0.57
CA GLU A 176 4.23 7.58 -0.72
C GLU A 176 3.44 6.88 -1.83
N ASP A 177 2.11 7.08 -1.90
CA ASP A 177 1.28 6.55 -3.01
C ASP A 177 1.81 7.04 -4.37
N MET A 178 2.02 8.35 -4.53
CA MET A 178 2.49 8.97 -5.76
C MET A 178 3.86 8.45 -6.21
N VAL A 179 4.83 8.40 -5.28
CA VAL A 179 6.17 7.90 -5.59
C VAL A 179 6.10 6.42 -5.98
N LYS A 180 5.38 5.59 -5.20
CA LYS A 180 5.21 4.17 -5.53
C LYS A 180 4.55 3.97 -6.90
N CYS A 181 3.59 4.81 -7.29
CA CYS A 181 2.99 4.79 -8.62
C CYS A 181 3.99 5.13 -9.74
N ILE A 182 4.91 6.09 -9.51
CA ILE A 182 6.02 6.36 -10.46
C ILE A 182 6.92 5.12 -10.60
N LEU A 183 7.16 4.40 -9.51
CA LEU A 183 7.99 3.19 -9.51
C LEU A 183 7.34 1.99 -10.23
N LEU A 184 6.02 1.95 -10.39
CA LEU A 184 5.31 0.89 -11.14
C LEU A 184 5.50 1.04 -12.66
N CYS A 185 5.70 2.25 -13.15
CA CYS A 185 5.68 2.54 -14.58
C CYS A 185 6.85 1.87 -15.31
N ASN A 186 6.61 1.15 -16.42
CA ASN A 186 7.64 0.64 -17.35
C ASN A 186 8.80 -0.13 -16.69
N CYS A 187 8.49 -1.01 -15.74
CA CYS A 187 9.45 -1.98 -15.24
C CYS A 187 8.76 -3.24 -14.71
N GLN A 188 9.54 -4.31 -14.57
CA GLN A 188 9.07 -5.51 -13.87
C GLN A 188 8.81 -5.19 -12.40
N PHE A 189 7.83 -5.87 -11.82
CA PHE A 189 7.46 -5.69 -10.42
C PHE A 189 8.64 -5.94 -9.46
N SER A 190 9.50 -6.92 -9.74
CA SER A 190 10.73 -7.16 -8.96
C SER A 190 11.65 -5.92 -8.88
N ARG A 191 11.75 -5.16 -9.97
CA ARG A 191 12.49 -3.90 -9.99
C ARG A 191 11.78 -2.82 -9.18
N THR A 192 10.44 -2.74 -9.26
CA THR A 192 9.64 -1.83 -8.43
C THR A 192 9.87 -2.08 -6.94
N LEU A 193 9.87 -3.35 -6.51
CA LEU A 193 10.18 -3.75 -5.13
C LEU A 193 11.59 -3.33 -4.72
N SER A 194 12.59 -3.56 -5.58
CA SER A 194 13.99 -3.17 -5.33
C SER A 194 14.16 -1.65 -5.21
N MET A 195 13.53 -0.86 -6.07
CA MET A 195 13.60 0.61 -6.01
C MET A 195 12.94 1.15 -4.73
N ALA A 196 11.79 0.60 -4.34
CA ALA A 196 11.12 1.00 -3.10
C ALA A 196 11.97 0.67 -1.86
N LYS A 197 12.59 -0.52 -1.83
CA LYS A 197 13.52 -0.91 -0.77
C LYS A 197 14.72 0.03 -0.69
N ALA A 198 15.33 0.36 -1.83
CA ALA A 198 16.50 1.24 -1.86
C ALA A 198 16.19 2.67 -1.37
N LEU A 199 14.98 3.19 -1.62
CA LEU A 199 14.53 4.47 -1.06
C LEU A 199 14.46 4.43 0.47
N CYS A 200 13.94 3.35 1.06
CA CYS A 200 13.89 3.18 2.51
C CYS A 200 15.27 2.97 3.14
N GLU A 201 16.19 2.29 2.46
CA GLU A 201 17.60 2.16 2.89
C GLU A 201 18.31 3.51 2.86
N LEU A 202 18.12 4.30 1.81
CA LEU A 202 18.66 5.66 1.73
C LEU A 202 18.12 6.55 2.86
N GLN A 203 16.84 6.41 3.21
CA GLN A 203 16.25 7.14 4.33
C GLN A 203 16.95 6.79 5.65
N PHE A 204 17.21 5.49 5.89
CA PHE A 204 17.92 5.03 7.08
C PHE A 204 19.35 5.59 7.16
N GLU A 205 20.06 5.60 6.03
CA GLU A 205 21.44 6.13 5.93
C GLU A 205 21.48 7.62 6.25
N THR A 206 20.53 8.39 5.73
CA THR A 206 20.45 9.86 5.94
C THR A 206 20.15 10.23 7.39
N GLN A 207 19.42 9.39 8.13
CA GLN A 207 19.05 9.64 9.53
C GLN A 207 20.19 9.35 10.52
N ARG A 208 21.25 8.66 10.10
CA ARG A 208 22.44 8.45 10.93
C ARG A 208 23.49 9.48 10.53
N PRO A 209 23.79 10.48 11.38
CA PRO A 209 24.95 11.30 11.13
C PRO A 209 26.17 10.37 11.08
N PHE A 210 26.92 10.40 9.97
CA PHE A 210 28.21 9.73 9.89
C PHE A 210 29.03 10.16 11.11
N SER A 211 29.20 9.23 12.03
CA SER A 211 30.12 9.40 13.15
C SER A 211 31.53 9.31 12.57
N GLY A 212 32.07 10.46 12.14
CA GLY A 212 33.49 10.66 11.87
C GLY A 212 34.09 9.84 10.73
N VAL A 213 33.89 10.28 9.49
CA VAL A 213 34.99 10.28 8.51
C VAL A 213 35.06 11.71 7.99
N ARG A 214 36.10 12.45 8.42
CA ARG A 214 36.46 13.71 7.79
C ARG A 214 36.61 13.44 6.30
N ALA A 215 36.04 14.30 5.46
CA ALA A 215 36.31 14.33 4.05
C ALA A 215 37.83 14.41 3.85
N ALA A 216 38.45 13.26 3.58
CA ALA A 216 39.67 13.23 2.81
C ALA A 216 39.20 13.37 1.36
N GLU A 217 39.47 14.52 0.78
CA GLU A 217 39.62 14.63 -0.67
C GLU A 217 40.66 13.58 -1.07
N ASP A 218 40.21 12.43 -1.55
CA ASP A 218 41.07 11.49 -2.25
C ASP A 218 40.28 10.89 -3.41
N ASP A 219 40.82 11.14 -4.60
CA ASP A 219 40.38 10.67 -5.91
C ASP A 219 40.04 9.19 -5.91
N PHE A 220 38.75 8.86 -5.81
CA PHE A 220 38.27 7.50 -6.08
C PHE A 220 38.03 7.32 -7.58
N ILE A 221 39.13 7.09 -8.31
CA ILE A 221 39.09 6.54 -9.68
C ILE A 221 39.03 5.01 -9.56
N PRO A 222 37.93 4.34 -9.95
CA PRO A 222 37.93 2.89 -10.04
C PRO A 222 38.77 2.49 -11.26
N LYS A 223 40.00 2.01 -11.04
CA LYS A 223 40.78 1.32 -12.06
C LYS A 223 40.18 -0.08 -12.29
N THR A 224 39.31 -0.19 -13.28
CA THR A 224 38.91 -1.49 -13.85
C THR A 224 39.90 -1.88 -14.95
N PRO A 225 40.52 -3.08 -14.93
CA PRO A 225 41.27 -3.56 -16.08
C PRO A 225 40.31 -3.92 -17.21
N ALA A 226 40.59 -3.42 -18.42
CA ALA A 226 39.91 -3.79 -19.64
C ALA A 226 40.15 -5.28 -19.95
N GLY A 227 39.10 -6.10 -19.81
CA GLY A 227 39.06 -7.49 -20.26
C GLY A 227 38.16 -7.60 -21.48
N ASN A 228 38.77 -7.86 -22.64
CA ASN A 228 38.15 -7.93 -23.96
C ASN A 228 36.91 -8.84 -24.02
N GLU A 229 35.80 -8.32 -24.57
CA GLU A 229 34.64 -9.10 -24.95
C GLU A 229 34.96 -10.05 -26.12
N LEU A 230 35.00 -11.35 -25.87
CA LEU A 230 34.97 -12.38 -26.91
C LEU A 230 33.53 -12.83 -27.15
N LYS A 231 32.99 -12.42 -28.30
CA LYS A 231 31.74 -12.92 -28.89
C LYS A 231 31.74 -14.45 -28.93
N ARG A 232 30.90 -15.10 -28.11
CA ARG A 232 30.54 -16.52 -28.30
C ARG A 232 29.04 -16.64 -28.56
N LYS A 233 28.71 -16.96 -29.82
CA LYS A 233 27.45 -17.56 -30.22
C LYS A 233 27.29 -18.89 -29.48
N LEU A 234 26.16 -19.12 -28.81
CA LEU A 234 25.72 -20.47 -28.46
C LEU A 234 24.21 -20.61 -28.52
N ARG A 235 23.85 -21.81 -28.96
CA ARG A 235 22.58 -22.22 -29.55
C ARG A 235 21.45 -22.29 -28.52
N VAL A 236 20.25 -21.97 -29.00
CA VAL A 236 18.96 -22.23 -28.35
C VAL A 236 18.83 -23.74 -28.11
N SER A 237 18.67 -24.12 -26.83
CA SER A 237 18.11 -25.40 -26.44
C SER A 237 16.79 -25.13 -25.71
N LYS A 238 15.70 -25.56 -26.34
CA LYS A 238 14.35 -25.60 -25.74
C LYS A 238 14.36 -26.62 -24.61
N VAL A 239 14.11 -26.19 -23.38
CA VAL A 239 13.62 -27.09 -22.32
C VAL A 239 12.27 -26.54 -21.85
N SER A 240 11.22 -27.26 -22.25
CA SER A 240 9.85 -27.07 -21.79
C SER A 240 9.73 -27.75 -20.43
N MET A 241 9.45 -27.00 -19.38
CA MET A 241 9.04 -27.59 -18.10
C MET A 241 7.53 -27.49 -17.97
N ARG A 242 6.87 -28.63 -18.20
CA ARG A 242 5.48 -28.88 -17.80
C ARG A 242 5.47 -29.06 -16.27
N LEU A 243 4.68 -28.26 -15.56
CA LEU A 243 4.27 -28.58 -14.19
C LEU A 243 2.96 -29.37 -14.27
N GLU A 244 3.04 -30.67 -14.00
CA GLU A 244 1.89 -31.49 -13.62
C GLU A 244 2.13 -32.02 -12.21
N GLY A 245 1.08 -31.92 -11.40
CA GLY A 245 1.14 -32.03 -9.95
C GLY A 245 1.30 -33.44 -9.41
N LYS A 246 1.41 -33.50 -8.08
CA LYS A 246 1.02 -34.62 -7.21
C LYS A 246 0.94 -34.10 -5.78
N PHE A 247 -0.29 -33.93 -5.30
CA PHE A 247 -0.60 -33.91 -3.89
C PHE A 247 -0.26 -35.28 -3.31
N ALA A 248 0.48 -35.32 -2.21
CA ALA A 248 0.68 -36.51 -1.40
C ALA A 248 0.26 -36.17 0.04
N GLU A 249 -0.80 -36.82 0.51
CA GLU A 249 -1.22 -36.83 1.91
C GLU A 249 -0.19 -37.57 2.79
N PRO A 250 0.06 -37.14 4.03
CA PRO A 250 0.64 -37.99 5.03
C PRO A 250 -0.43 -38.61 5.93
N ARG A 251 -0.32 -39.93 6.07
CA ARG A 251 -1.11 -40.81 6.95
C ARG A 251 -0.97 -40.41 8.42
N ALA A 252 -2.08 -40.56 9.14
CA ALA A 252 -2.16 -40.44 10.58
C ALA A 252 -1.28 -41.49 11.28
N ASP A 253 -0.45 -41.06 12.22
CA ASP A 253 0.10 -41.92 13.24
C ASP A 253 -0.09 -41.28 14.61
N HIS A 254 -0.67 -42.05 15.52
CA HIS A 254 -1.07 -41.63 16.85
C HIS A 254 0.07 -41.93 17.84
N SER A 255 0.73 -40.89 18.34
CA SER A 255 1.44 -41.00 19.62
C SER A 255 1.39 -39.67 20.37
N LYS A 256 0.66 -39.68 21.50
CA LYS A 256 0.65 -38.62 22.50
C LYS A 256 2.06 -38.47 23.09
N SER A 257 2.58 -37.25 23.11
CA SER A 257 3.62 -36.85 24.05
C SER A 257 3.37 -35.41 24.48
N ASP A 258 3.11 -35.24 25.77
CA ASP A 258 2.98 -33.97 26.48
C ASP A 258 4.18 -33.06 26.24
N LEU A 259 3.95 -31.90 25.63
CA LEU A 259 4.88 -30.79 25.63
C LEU A 259 4.10 -29.49 25.86
N GLN A 260 4.34 -28.90 27.03
CA GLN A 260 3.85 -27.59 27.43
C GLN A 260 4.29 -26.53 26.42
N PRO A 261 3.45 -25.55 26.05
CA PRO A 261 3.90 -24.43 25.24
C PRO A 261 4.65 -23.45 26.13
N SER A 262 5.97 -23.52 26.07
CA SER A 262 6.87 -22.48 26.56
C SER A 262 7.57 -21.85 25.37
N GLN A 263 7.75 -20.53 25.45
CA GLN A 263 8.60 -19.66 24.65
C GLN A 263 7.90 -18.83 23.56
N GLU A 264 7.58 -17.62 24.02
CA GLU A 264 7.51 -16.34 23.31
C GLU A 264 8.39 -16.32 22.05
N LEU A 265 7.78 -16.02 20.91
CA LEU A 265 8.49 -15.74 19.66
C LEU A 265 9.04 -14.31 19.73
N ASP A 266 10.36 -14.28 19.86
CA ASP A 266 11.29 -13.14 19.82
C ASP A 266 10.94 -12.03 18.81
N GLU A 267 11.27 -10.81 19.24
CA GLU A 267 11.43 -9.55 18.52
C GLU A 267 11.15 -9.56 16.99
N PRO A 268 10.29 -8.66 16.46
CA PRO A 268 10.32 -8.36 15.04
C PRO A 268 11.75 -7.93 14.72
N HIS A 269 12.45 -8.74 13.95
CA HIS A 269 13.78 -8.41 13.45
C HIS A 269 13.62 -7.15 12.59
N ALA A 270 13.74 -5.99 13.22
CA ALA A 270 13.86 -4.72 12.52
C ALA A 270 15.00 -4.94 11.53
N TYR A 271 14.69 -4.98 10.23
CA TYR A 271 15.68 -5.18 9.19
C TYR A 271 16.77 -4.13 9.41
N LYS A 272 17.92 -4.57 9.93
CA LYS A 272 19.04 -3.71 10.30
C LYS A 272 19.48 -3.00 9.02
N GLY A 273 19.14 -1.72 8.87
CA GLY A 273 19.41 -0.95 7.65
C GLY A 273 18.19 -0.42 6.87
N MET A 274 16.95 -0.70 7.29
CA MET A 274 15.75 -0.21 6.60
C MET A 274 15.04 0.88 7.41
N GLY A 275 14.82 2.03 6.78
CA GLY A 275 14.17 3.18 7.38
C GLY A 275 12.70 3.31 6.98
N SER A 276 12.12 4.46 7.32
CA SER A 276 10.82 4.89 6.81
C SER A 276 10.87 5.11 5.30
N PHE A 277 9.71 5.24 4.67
CA PHE A 277 9.67 5.82 3.33
C PHE A 277 10.13 7.30 3.41
N PRO A 278 11.00 7.77 2.50
CA PRO A 278 11.46 9.16 2.51
C PRO A 278 10.32 10.17 2.50
N SER A 279 10.48 11.30 3.19
CA SER A 279 9.62 12.47 3.09
C SER A 279 9.94 13.31 1.84
N PRO A 280 9.04 14.20 1.42
CA PRO A 280 9.35 15.20 0.38
C PRO A 280 10.59 16.02 0.73
N GLU A 281 10.74 16.46 1.98
CA GLU A 281 11.86 17.28 2.45
C GLU A 281 13.19 16.52 2.42
N GLU A 282 13.17 15.23 2.78
CA GLU A 282 14.33 14.34 2.72
C GLU A 282 14.81 14.13 1.27
N LEU A 283 13.89 14.07 0.30
CA LEU A 283 14.26 13.89 -1.11
C LEU A 283 14.58 15.20 -1.83
N ALA A 284 13.88 16.30 -1.55
CA ALA A 284 13.97 17.55 -2.31
C ALA A 284 15.39 18.15 -2.35
N ASN A 285 16.21 17.86 -1.33
CA ASN A 285 17.56 18.38 -1.17
C ASN A 285 18.65 17.48 -1.80
N LEU A 286 18.29 16.34 -2.38
CA LEU A 286 19.26 15.41 -2.97
C LEU A 286 19.60 15.78 -4.42
N ASP A 287 20.80 15.37 -4.84
CA ASP A 287 21.22 15.41 -6.24
C ASP A 287 20.52 14.31 -7.07
N GLU A 288 20.17 14.64 -8.31
CA GLU A 288 19.47 13.73 -9.21
C GLU A 288 20.32 12.52 -9.60
N SER A 289 21.60 12.75 -9.95
CA SER A 289 22.50 11.69 -10.37
C SER A 289 22.80 10.73 -9.21
N PHE A 290 22.97 11.29 -8.02
CA PHE A 290 23.11 10.53 -6.78
C PHE A 290 21.88 9.65 -6.52
N LEU A 291 20.68 10.25 -6.50
CA LEU A 291 19.45 9.49 -6.23
C LEU A 291 19.19 8.42 -7.29
N ALA A 292 19.44 8.73 -8.57
CA ALA A 292 19.31 7.80 -9.68
C ALA A 292 20.22 6.57 -9.52
N LYS A 293 21.48 6.81 -9.14
CA LYS A 293 22.49 5.77 -8.97
C LYS A 293 22.28 4.97 -7.69
N ARG A 294 22.11 5.63 -6.54
CA ARG A 294 21.97 5.00 -5.22
C ARG A 294 20.72 4.13 -5.13
N CYS A 295 19.61 4.56 -5.72
CA CYS A 295 18.33 3.86 -5.65
C CYS A 295 17.94 3.13 -6.96
N ASN A 296 18.84 3.08 -7.96
CA ASN A 296 18.63 2.44 -9.26
C ASN A 296 17.34 2.88 -9.99
N LEU A 297 16.97 4.14 -9.84
CA LEU A 297 15.70 4.70 -10.33
C LEU A 297 15.74 5.00 -11.84
N GLY A 298 16.94 5.22 -12.40
CA GLY A 298 17.12 5.75 -13.75
C GLY A 298 16.37 7.07 -13.92
N TYR A 299 15.66 7.24 -15.04
CA TYR A 299 14.90 8.46 -15.35
C TYR A 299 13.82 8.83 -14.31
N ARG A 300 13.42 7.90 -13.42
CA ARG A 300 12.42 8.16 -12.38
C ARG A 300 12.94 9.10 -11.30
N ALA A 301 14.26 9.17 -11.09
CA ALA A 301 14.86 10.04 -10.10
C ALA A 301 14.49 11.51 -10.31
N SER A 302 14.61 12.01 -11.56
CA SER A 302 14.24 13.38 -11.92
C SER A 302 12.78 13.69 -11.57
N ARG A 303 11.86 12.77 -11.91
CA ARG A 303 10.41 12.91 -11.65
C ARG A 303 10.10 12.95 -10.16
N ILE A 304 10.72 12.05 -9.39
CA ILE A 304 10.56 11.99 -7.93
C ILE A 304 11.09 13.27 -7.27
N LEU A 305 12.26 13.76 -7.71
CA LEU A 305 12.82 15.01 -7.19
C LEU A 305 11.97 16.24 -7.53
N LYS A 306 11.46 16.34 -8.76
CA LYS A 306 10.55 17.43 -9.13
C LYS A 306 9.25 17.39 -8.34
N LEU A 307 8.67 16.21 -8.12
CA LEU A 307 7.51 16.04 -7.25
C LEU A 307 7.82 16.50 -5.83
N ALA A 308 8.90 16.01 -5.23
CA ALA A 308 9.31 16.38 -3.88
C ALA A 308 9.55 17.89 -3.73
N LYS A 309 10.28 18.50 -4.67
CA LYS A 309 10.52 19.96 -4.69
C LYS A 309 9.23 20.76 -4.87
N GLY A 310 8.34 20.33 -5.77
CA GLY A 310 7.04 20.98 -5.97
C GLY A 310 6.16 20.96 -4.73
N ILE A 311 6.22 19.90 -3.93
CA ILE A 311 5.52 19.80 -2.65
C ILE A 311 6.15 20.72 -1.61
N VAL A 312 7.48 20.66 -1.43
CA VAL A 312 8.20 21.50 -0.45
C VAL A 312 8.05 23.00 -0.75
N GLN A 313 7.98 23.37 -2.02
CA GLN A 313 7.76 24.74 -2.47
C GLN A 313 6.28 25.18 -2.42
N GLY A 314 5.35 24.28 -2.07
CA GLY A 314 3.91 24.58 -2.01
C GLY A 314 3.21 24.67 -3.37
N ILE A 315 3.90 24.35 -4.47
CA ILE A 315 3.31 24.29 -5.83
C ILE A 315 2.29 23.14 -5.90
N ILE A 316 2.61 22.01 -5.26
CA ILE A 316 1.73 20.83 -5.17
C ILE A 316 1.27 20.68 -3.72
N GLN A 317 0.00 20.97 -3.46
CA GLN A 317 -0.56 20.93 -2.11
C GLN A 317 -1.30 19.61 -1.88
N LEU A 318 -0.62 18.64 -1.26
CA LEU A 318 -1.17 17.28 -1.04
C LEU A 318 -2.48 17.28 -0.25
N MET A 319 -2.57 18.09 0.81
CA MET A 319 -3.78 18.20 1.63
C MET A 319 -4.99 18.64 0.80
N GLN A 320 -4.82 19.62 -0.10
CA GLN A 320 -5.89 20.09 -0.97
C GLN A 320 -6.32 19.03 -1.98
N LEU A 321 -5.37 18.23 -2.50
CA LEU A 321 -5.69 17.12 -3.38
C LEU A 321 -6.52 16.05 -2.65
N GLU A 322 -6.18 15.73 -1.39
CA GLU A 322 -6.94 14.74 -0.60
C GLU A 322 -8.28 15.28 -0.10
N GLU A 323 -8.38 16.55 0.29
CA GLU A 323 -9.64 17.19 0.68
C GLU A 323 -10.62 17.29 -0.49
N GLY A 324 -10.11 17.51 -1.70
CA GLY A 324 -10.90 17.47 -2.94
C GLY A 324 -11.50 16.09 -3.25
N CYS A 325 -11.13 15.04 -2.50
CA CYS A 325 -11.65 13.68 -2.64
C CYS A 325 -12.79 13.34 -1.68
N LYS A 326 -13.17 14.25 -0.75
CA LYS A 326 -14.21 13.95 0.26
C LYS A 326 -15.57 13.66 -0.37
N GLU A 327 -15.86 14.26 -1.52
CA GLU A 327 -17.06 13.98 -2.31
C GLU A 327 -16.66 13.31 -3.63
N ILE A 328 -17.00 12.03 -3.78
CA ILE A 328 -16.65 11.24 -4.97
C ILE A 328 -17.75 11.41 -6.00
N SER A 329 -17.44 12.20 -7.01
CA SER A 329 -18.28 12.45 -8.17
C SER A 329 -17.44 12.40 -9.44
N LEU A 330 -18.08 12.21 -10.59
CA LEU A 330 -17.37 12.25 -11.87
C LEU A 330 -16.68 13.62 -12.12
N SER A 331 -17.27 14.72 -11.60
CA SER A 331 -16.67 16.05 -11.69
C SER A 331 -15.41 16.18 -10.84
N SER A 332 -15.44 15.71 -9.58
CA SER A 332 -14.25 15.67 -8.71
C SER A 332 -13.14 14.79 -9.32
N TYR A 333 -13.50 13.64 -9.90
CA TYR A 333 -12.58 12.77 -10.62
C TYR A 333 -11.91 13.51 -11.78
N ASN A 334 -12.67 14.15 -12.67
CA ASN A 334 -12.13 14.85 -13.82
C ASN A 334 -11.18 15.98 -13.42
N LYS A 335 -11.56 16.77 -12.42
CA LYS A 335 -10.74 17.86 -11.89
C LYS A 335 -9.41 17.33 -11.32
N LEU A 336 -9.46 16.30 -10.48
CA LEU A 336 -8.25 15.70 -9.89
C LEU A 336 -7.38 15.04 -10.96
N ALA A 337 -7.99 14.34 -11.92
CA ALA A 337 -7.27 13.73 -13.03
C ALA A 337 -6.55 14.77 -13.89
N GLU A 338 -7.15 15.93 -14.12
CA GLU A 338 -6.51 17.05 -14.82
C GLU A 338 -5.34 17.62 -14.02
N GLN A 339 -5.53 17.87 -12.71
CA GLN A 339 -4.46 18.35 -11.82
C GLN A 339 -3.29 17.38 -11.75
N LEU A 340 -3.55 16.08 -11.59
CA LEU A 340 -2.52 15.05 -11.53
C LEU A 340 -1.74 14.95 -12.85
N ARG A 341 -2.39 15.13 -14.01
CA ARG A 341 -1.73 15.11 -15.33
C ARG A 341 -0.75 16.26 -15.53
N GLN A 342 -0.85 17.36 -14.78
CA GLN A 342 0.12 18.46 -14.84
C GLN A 342 1.43 18.13 -14.12
N ILE A 343 1.48 17.06 -13.34
CA ILE A 343 2.69 16.67 -12.59
C ILE A 343 3.63 15.90 -13.53
N ASP A 344 4.91 16.31 -13.58
CA ASP A 344 5.91 15.63 -14.41
C ASP A 344 6.03 14.14 -14.03
N GLY A 345 5.92 13.28 -15.04
CA GLY A 345 5.91 11.82 -14.85
C GLY A 345 4.54 11.19 -14.63
N PHE A 346 3.47 11.96 -14.55
CA PHE A 346 2.10 11.47 -14.37
C PHE A 346 1.40 11.32 -15.73
N GLY A 347 1.70 10.20 -16.40
CA GLY A 347 0.92 9.75 -17.56
C GLY A 347 -0.39 9.06 -17.14
N PRO A 348 -1.23 8.66 -18.11
CA PRO A 348 -2.53 8.04 -17.84
C PRO A 348 -2.48 6.88 -16.84
N PHE A 349 -1.49 5.99 -16.96
CA PHE A 349 -1.29 4.87 -16.05
C PHE A 349 -0.96 5.30 -14.61
N THR A 350 -0.03 6.25 -14.44
CA THR A 350 0.33 6.77 -13.12
C THR A 350 -0.86 7.48 -12.48
N CYS A 351 -1.57 8.33 -13.24
CA CYS A 351 -2.74 9.04 -12.77
C CYS A 351 -3.83 8.07 -12.29
N ALA A 352 -4.15 7.04 -13.07
CA ALA A 352 -5.15 6.04 -12.69
C ALA A 352 -4.78 5.32 -11.39
N ASN A 353 -3.51 4.91 -11.22
CA ASN A 353 -3.07 4.28 -9.97
C ASN A 353 -3.17 5.22 -8.76
N VAL A 354 -2.77 6.49 -8.92
CA VAL A 354 -2.88 7.49 -7.83
C VAL A 354 -4.35 7.77 -7.49
N LEU A 355 -5.22 7.89 -8.49
CA LEU A 355 -6.66 8.09 -8.29
C LEU A 355 -7.31 6.88 -7.60
N MET A 356 -6.91 5.66 -7.94
CA MET A 356 -7.31 4.45 -7.23
C MET A 356 -6.84 4.49 -5.77
N CYS A 357 -5.60 4.87 -5.51
CA CYS A 357 -5.15 5.12 -4.14
C CYS A 357 -6.02 6.19 -3.48
N MET A 358 -6.46 7.24 -4.16
CA MET A 358 -7.36 8.26 -3.61
C MET A 358 -8.82 7.79 -3.44
N GLY A 359 -9.18 6.60 -3.91
CA GLY A 359 -10.53 6.03 -3.77
C GLY A 359 -11.45 6.25 -4.97
N PHE A 360 -10.89 6.66 -6.11
CA PHE A 360 -11.59 6.77 -7.39
C PHE A 360 -11.31 5.56 -8.26
N TYR A 361 -12.36 4.81 -8.59
CA TYR A 361 -12.26 3.56 -9.34
C TYR A 361 -12.81 3.66 -10.77
N HIS A 362 -13.07 4.88 -11.26
CA HIS A 362 -13.66 5.14 -12.60
C HIS A 362 -12.79 4.64 -13.76
N VAL A 363 -11.47 4.65 -13.59
CA VAL A 363 -10.51 4.19 -14.59
C VAL A 363 -9.60 3.15 -13.97
N ILE A 364 -9.56 1.98 -14.60
CA ILE A 364 -8.71 0.87 -14.18
C ILE A 364 -7.29 1.11 -14.74
N PRO A 365 -6.24 1.11 -13.90
CA PRO A 365 -4.87 1.22 -14.39
C PRO A 365 -4.49 -0.03 -15.17
N ALA A 366 -4.46 0.09 -16.50
CA ALA A 366 -4.23 -1.04 -17.39
C ALA A 366 -2.78 -1.10 -17.89
N ASP A 367 -2.20 -2.30 -17.88
CA ASP A 367 -0.85 -2.57 -18.35
C ASP A 367 -0.76 -3.87 -19.18
N SER A 368 0.48 -4.34 -19.43
CA SER A 368 0.73 -5.59 -20.14
C SER A 368 0.16 -6.81 -19.42
N GLU A 369 0.10 -6.80 -18.08
CA GLU A 369 -0.50 -7.90 -17.31
C GLU A 369 -2.03 -7.86 -17.38
N THR A 370 -2.64 -6.67 -17.41
CA THR A 370 -4.08 -6.53 -17.71
C THR A 370 -4.41 -7.11 -19.08
N ILE A 371 -3.62 -6.80 -20.12
CA ILE A 371 -3.81 -7.37 -21.46
C ILE A 371 -3.66 -8.90 -21.43
N ARG A 372 -2.64 -9.41 -20.72
CA ARG A 372 -2.44 -10.86 -20.57
C ARG A 372 -3.64 -11.51 -19.89
N HIS A 373 -4.18 -10.90 -18.85
CA HIS A 373 -5.33 -11.40 -18.11
C HIS A 373 -6.59 -11.42 -18.98
N LEU A 374 -6.91 -10.33 -19.69
CA LEU A 374 -8.01 -10.27 -20.65
C LEU A 374 -7.93 -11.36 -21.70
N LYS A 375 -6.72 -11.63 -22.21
CA LYS A 375 -6.51 -12.69 -23.19
C LYS A 375 -6.72 -14.09 -22.61
N GLN A 376 -6.24 -14.36 -21.41
CA GLN A 376 -6.25 -15.70 -20.81
C GLN A 376 -7.58 -16.06 -20.16
N VAL A 377 -8.26 -15.09 -19.53
CA VAL A 377 -9.48 -15.32 -18.74
C VAL A 377 -10.73 -14.96 -19.53
N HIS A 378 -10.68 -13.86 -20.29
CA HIS A 378 -11.85 -13.35 -21.03
C HIS A 378 -11.77 -13.63 -22.54
N SER A 379 -10.75 -14.35 -23.01
CA SER A 379 -10.50 -14.62 -24.43
C SER A 379 -10.50 -13.36 -25.31
N LYS A 380 -10.18 -12.20 -24.74
CA LYS A 380 -10.21 -10.89 -25.42
C LYS A 380 -8.81 -10.45 -25.81
N SER A 381 -8.62 -10.15 -27.09
CA SER A 381 -7.34 -9.64 -27.59
C SER A 381 -7.32 -8.12 -27.52
N SER A 382 -6.57 -7.57 -26.57
CA SER A 382 -6.39 -6.13 -26.38
C SER A 382 -4.96 -5.69 -26.69
N THR A 383 -4.79 -4.41 -26.98
CA THR A 383 -3.49 -3.74 -27.12
C THR A 383 -3.35 -2.64 -26.07
N MET A 384 -2.16 -2.08 -25.86
CA MET A 384 -1.98 -0.94 -24.95
C MET A 384 -2.84 0.28 -25.31
N GLN A 385 -3.25 0.42 -26.58
CA GLN A 385 -4.09 1.52 -27.04
C GLN A 385 -5.59 1.24 -26.86
N THR A 386 -5.99 -0.03 -26.83
CA THR A 386 -7.41 -0.42 -26.72
C THR A 386 -7.80 -0.88 -25.32
N VAL A 387 -6.84 -1.31 -24.51
CA VAL A 387 -7.09 -1.95 -23.21
C VAL A 387 -7.97 -1.11 -22.28
N GLY A 388 -7.79 0.21 -22.26
CA GLY A 388 -8.65 1.10 -21.44
C GLY A 388 -10.14 0.97 -21.82
N ARG A 389 -10.45 1.15 -23.11
CA ARG A 389 -11.82 0.97 -23.63
C ARG A 389 -12.31 -0.46 -23.48
N ASP A 390 -11.42 -1.43 -23.62
CA ASP A 390 -11.77 -2.85 -23.56
C ASP A 390 -12.18 -3.30 -22.17
N VAL A 391 -11.59 -2.70 -21.14
CA VAL A 391 -11.92 -2.89 -19.73
C VAL A 391 -13.18 -2.11 -19.38
N GLU A 392 -13.29 -0.83 -19.79
CA GLU A 392 -14.48 0.00 -19.56
C GLU A 392 -15.74 -0.56 -20.26
N GLY A 393 -15.58 -1.13 -21.46
CA GLY A 393 -16.66 -1.77 -22.20
C GLY A 393 -17.21 -3.06 -21.55
N GLN A 394 -16.47 -3.68 -20.61
CA GLN A 394 -17.02 -4.75 -19.76
C GLN A 394 -17.89 -4.18 -18.63
N SER A 395 -17.53 -3.01 -18.09
CA SER A 395 -18.30 -2.34 -17.03
C SER A 395 -19.68 -1.86 -17.50
N CYS A 396 -19.87 -1.70 -18.82
CA CYS A 396 -21.12 -1.22 -19.44
C CYS A 396 -21.85 -2.30 -20.27
N GLY A 397 -21.36 -3.54 -20.31
CA GLY A 397 -21.79 -4.56 -21.26
C GLY A 397 -23.06 -5.35 -20.91
N THR A 398 -23.61 -5.21 -19.70
CA THR A 398 -24.79 -5.99 -19.25
C THR A 398 -26.11 -5.19 -19.34
N THR A 399 -26.17 -4.11 -20.12
CA THR A 399 -27.45 -3.49 -20.53
C THR A 399 -27.90 -4.01 -21.88
N MET A 400 -28.71 -5.06 -21.81
CA MET A 400 -29.80 -5.42 -22.74
C MET A 400 -29.75 -4.81 -24.15
N SER A 401 -29.18 -5.57 -25.09
CA SER A 401 -29.67 -5.61 -26.47
C SER A 401 -30.36 -6.96 -26.69
N LYS A 402 -31.54 -7.13 -26.07
CA LYS A 402 -32.54 -8.06 -26.64
C LYS A 402 -33.08 -7.40 -27.90
N GLY A 403 -32.53 -7.81 -29.04
CA GLY A 403 -33.15 -7.58 -30.32
C GLY A 403 -34.55 -8.19 -30.30
N LEU A 404 -35.55 -7.32 -30.37
CA LEU A 404 -36.82 -7.66 -31.01
C LEU A 404 -36.51 -7.89 -32.49
N GLY A 405 -36.61 -9.15 -32.90
CA GLY A 405 -36.30 -9.60 -34.25
C GLY A 405 -37.03 -10.90 -34.54
N ASN A 406 -38.29 -10.72 -34.94
CA ASN A 406 -39.30 -11.65 -35.46
C ASN A 406 -40.24 -12.33 -34.46
#